data_AF-A0A925J4S0-F1
#
_entry.id   AF-A0A925J4S0-F1
#
_cell.length_a   1.000
_cell.length_b   1.000
_cell.length_c   1.000
_cell.angle_alpha   90.00
_cell.angle_beta   90.00
_cell.angle_gamma   90.00
#
_symmetry.space_group_name_H-M   'P 1'
#
loop_
_entity.id
_entity.type
_entity.pdbx_description
1 polymer ?
#
loop_
_entity_poly.entity_id
_entity_poly.type
_entity_poly.pdbx_seq_one_letter_code
_entity_poly.pdbx_strand_id
1 'polypeptide(L)'
;MSHGSSPAATVPCPSCGTPASGKFCRECGAALMGVKCASCNALLTPGALFCHRCGAGVGGRPAVSSAALGAHSAGGAPFGQRSILPWVVGGAALLALVIMVAAQQGASSAGNAPTTALPLGAAPPMGGGRAPDISSMSPRERADRLFDRVMSMSAQGKADSAAFFAQMAVGAYESVGPLDLDLRYDYGRMAEMAGDLPLAQAQADSILRENPDHLLGLILAARVAQAKSDEAAASRYLARVVRAEKTELAKSLDEYVRHKNDIDAAIALTKK
;
A
#
# COMPACT_ATOMS: atom_id res chain seq x y z
N MET A 1 48.09 38.67 -9.18
CA MET A 1 46.96 38.23 -10.01
C MET A 1 45.79 37.96 -9.09
N SER A 2 44.89 38.93 -8.96
CA SER A 2 43.80 38.90 -7.97
C SER A 2 42.58 38.21 -8.60
N HIS A 3 42.23 37.01 -8.14
CA HIS A 3 40.98 36.36 -8.53
C HIS A 3 39.82 36.94 -7.72
N GLY A 4 39.01 37.80 -8.34
CA GLY A 4 37.72 38.21 -7.80
C GLY A 4 36.70 37.08 -7.95
N SER A 5 36.30 36.47 -6.83
CA SER A 5 35.19 35.51 -6.80
C SER A 5 33.87 36.28 -6.80
N SER A 6 33.05 36.09 -7.84
CA SER A 6 31.64 36.52 -7.82
C SER A 6 30.90 35.77 -6.71
N PRO A 7 30.02 36.44 -5.93
CA PRO A 7 29.20 35.75 -4.94
C PRO A 7 28.25 34.79 -5.66
N ALA A 8 28.36 33.49 -5.35
CA ALA A 8 27.43 32.48 -5.84
C ALA A 8 26.02 32.81 -5.31
N ALA A 9 25.04 32.90 -6.21
CA ALA A 9 23.65 33.14 -5.83
C ALA A 9 23.17 32.02 -4.89
N THR A 10 22.80 32.40 -3.67
CA THR A 10 22.18 31.51 -2.69
C THR A 10 20.67 31.56 -2.85
N VAL A 11 20.02 30.40 -2.77
CA VAL A 11 18.56 30.29 -2.73
C VAL A 11 18.13 29.83 -1.34
N PRO A 12 17.01 30.33 -0.80
CA PRO A 12 16.52 29.84 0.49
C PRO A 12 16.16 28.36 0.37
N CYS A 13 16.63 27.55 1.32
CA CYS A 13 16.31 26.13 1.36
C CYS A 13 14.79 25.96 1.60
N PRO A 14 14.06 25.23 0.74
CA PRO A 14 12.60 25.06 0.92
C PRO A 14 12.24 24.18 2.12
N SER A 15 13.21 23.49 2.73
CA SER A 15 12.97 22.64 3.91
C SER A 15 13.21 23.39 5.23
N CYS A 16 14.30 24.16 5.36
CA CYS A 16 14.67 24.82 6.62
C CYS A 16 14.83 26.35 6.53
N GLY A 17 14.64 26.95 5.35
CA GLY A 17 14.71 28.39 5.13
C GLY A 17 16.11 29.00 5.09
N THR A 18 17.17 28.26 5.42
CA THR A 18 18.53 28.81 5.42
C THR A 18 19.06 29.04 3.99
N PRO A 19 19.87 30.09 3.76
CA PRO A 19 20.51 30.30 2.46
C PRO A 19 21.40 29.10 2.12
N ALA A 20 21.09 28.43 1.01
CA ALA A 20 21.81 27.25 0.57
C ALA A 20 22.25 27.38 -0.89
N SER A 21 23.36 26.72 -1.22
CA SER A 21 23.89 26.63 -2.57
C SER A 21 24.39 25.22 -2.84
N GLY A 22 24.34 24.80 -4.11
CA GLY A 22 24.70 23.45 -4.55
C GLY A 22 23.51 22.50 -4.70
N LYS A 23 23.77 21.18 -4.60
CA LYS A 23 22.74 20.14 -4.81
C LYS A 23 21.94 19.83 -3.54
N PHE A 24 22.54 20.00 -2.37
CA PHE A 24 21.94 19.71 -1.07
C PHE A 24 22.17 20.87 -0.10
N CYS A 25 21.22 21.10 0.81
CA CYS A 25 21.40 22.03 1.92
C CYS A 25 22.37 21.44 2.95
N ARG A 26 23.37 22.23 3.37
CA ARG A 26 24.37 21.82 4.36
C ARG A 26 23.81 21.76 5.78
N GLU A 27 22.76 22.53 6.06
CA GLU A 27 22.15 22.61 7.39
C GLU A 27 21.20 21.45 7.68
N CYS A 28 20.29 21.17 6.74
CA CYS A 28 19.27 20.12 6.94
C CYS A 28 19.46 18.86 6.08
N GLY A 29 20.33 18.89 5.05
CA GLY A 29 20.54 17.76 4.13
C GLY A 29 19.55 17.70 2.96
N ALA A 30 18.53 18.56 2.91
CA ALA A 30 17.50 18.52 1.88
C ALA A 30 18.04 18.78 0.45
N ALA A 31 17.50 18.07 -0.55
CA ALA A 31 17.83 18.31 -1.95
C ALA A 31 17.34 19.70 -2.42
N LEU A 32 18.14 20.44 -3.19
CA LEU A 32 17.74 21.75 -3.72
C LEU A 32 17.08 21.62 -5.09
N MET A 33 17.82 21.32 -6.16
CA MET A 33 17.24 21.11 -7.49
C MET A 33 17.99 20.03 -8.29
N GLY A 34 17.25 19.25 -9.09
CA GLY A 34 17.81 18.34 -10.09
C GLY A 34 18.59 17.14 -9.53
N VAL A 35 18.38 16.80 -8.26
CA VAL A 35 19.06 15.67 -7.62
C VAL A 35 18.31 14.37 -7.91
N LYS A 36 19.04 13.31 -8.27
CA LYS A 36 18.49 11.95 -8.36
C LYS A 36 18.83 11.15 -7.09
N CYS A 37 17.90 10.31 -6.67
CA CYS A 37 18.10 9.40 -5.55
C CYS A 37 19.25 8.42 -5.84
N ALA A 38 20.19 8.27 -4.90
CA ALA A 38 21.30 7.32 -5.06
C ALA A 38 20.86 5.85 -5.05
N SER A 39 19.69 5.53 -4.46
CA SER A 39 19.18 4.16 -4.33
C SER A 39 18.34 3.72 -5.53
N CYS A 40 17.45 4.57 -6.04
CA CYS A 40 16.51 4.20 -7.11
C CYS A 40 16.54 5.12 -8.34
N ASN A 41 17.45 6.10 -8.37
CA ASN A 41 17.64 7.06 -9.46
C ASN A 41 16.43 7.97 -9.80
N ALA A 42 15.37 7.95 -8.98
CA ALA A 42 14.23 8.87 -9.12
C ALA A 42 14.65 10.33 -8.88
N LEU A 43 14.05 11.27 -9.62
CA LEU A 43 14.22 12.70 -9.34
C LEU A 43 13.63 13.04 -7.98
N LEU A 44 14.40 13.76 -7.17
CA LEU A 44 13.98 14.20 -5.86
C LEU A 44 13.30 15.57 -5.96
N THR A 45 12.23 15.72 -5.19
CA THR A 45 11.55 17.00 -5.02
C THR A 45 12.47 17.99 -4.30
N PRO A 46 12.54 19.27 -4.73
CA PRO A 46 13.16 20.33 -3.95
C PRO A 46 12.66 20.32 -2.49
N GLY A 47 13.58 20.30 -1.53
CA GLY A 47 13.30 20.22 -0.09
C GLY A 47 13.20 18.80 0.48
N ALA A 48 13.32 17.76 -0.34
CA ALA A 48 13.17 16.38 0.15
C ALA A 48 14.37 15.92 1.00
N LEU A 49 14.08 15.39 2.19
CA LEU A 49 15.00 14.67 3.08
C LEU A 49 14.98 13.15 2.85
N PHE A 50 13.93 12.64 2.22
CA PHE A 50 13.74 11.22 1.87
C PHE A 50 13.23 11.11 0.44
N CYS A 51 13.55 10.01 -0.24
CA CYS A 51 13.01 9.73 -1.56
C CYS A 51 11.53 9.35 -1.47
N HIS A 52 10.64 10.10 -2.13
CA HIS A 52 9.21 9.77 -2.19
C HIS A 52 8.91 8.44 -2.90
N ARG A 53 9.87 7.86 -3.62
CA ARG A 53 9.69 6.62 -4.37
C ARG A 53 10.18 5.37 -3.64
N CYS A 54 11.32 5.43 -2.93
CA CYS A 54 11.89 4.27 -2.26
C CYS A 54 12.15 4.46 -0.76
N GLY A 55 11.85 5.62 -0.19
CA GLY A 55 12.05 5.92 1.23
C GLY A 55 13.51 6.15 1.66
N ALA A 56 14.50 5.98 0.76
CA ALA A 56 15.91 6.17 1.11
C ALA A 56 16.19 7.62 1.56
N GLY A 57 16.95 7.77 2.64
CA GLY A 57 17.42 9.07 3.13
C GLY A 57 18.28 9.80 2.10
N VAL A 58 18.05 11.09 1.97
CA VAL A 58 18.69 11.99 1.02
C VAL A 58 19.58 12.94 1.81
N GLY A 59 20.86 13.00 1.46
CA GLY A 59 21.85 13.77 2.21
C GLY A 59 22.46 12.91 3.32
N GLY A 60 23.71 12.52 3.12
CA GLY A 60 24.41 11.60 4.01
C GLY A 60 24.67 12.23 5.39
N ARG A 61 23.86 11.83 6.37
CA ARG A 61 24.42 11.31 7.61
C ARG A 61 24.06 9.83 7.62
N PRO A 62 25.04 8.91 7.62
CA PRO A 62 24.71 7.50 7.79
C PRO A 62 23.93 7.37 9.10
N ALA A 63 22.70 6.87 9.01
CA ALA A 63 22.01 6.39 10.18
C ALA A 63 22.92 5.33 10.79
N VAL A 64 23.48 5.64 11.96
CA VAL A 64 24.25 4.70 12.75
C VAL A 64 23.23 3.70 13.31
N SER A 65 22.83 2.75 12.48
CA SER A 65 22.10 1.57 12.91
C SER A 65 23.11 0.60 13.47
N SER A 66 23.09 0.43 14.79
CA SER A 66 23.09 -0.85 15.53
C SER A 66 23.44 -0.53 16.99
N ALA A 67 22.53 -0.77 17.93
CA ALA A 67 22.40 -2.10 18.52
C ALA A 67 23.77 -2.62 19.00
N ALA A 68 24.27 -2.05 20.10
CA ALA A 68 25.34 -2.64 20.88
C ALA A 68 24.74 -3.13 22.21
N LEU A 69 24.16 -4.33 22.17
CA LEU A 69 24.03 -5.19 23.35
C LEU A 69 24.68 -6.53 22.98
N GLY A 70 25.88 -6.72 23.54
CA GLY A 70 26.49 -7.99 23.95
C GLY A 70 26.50 -9.19 22.99
N ALA A 71 27.71 -9.62 22.61
CA ALA A 71 28.13 -11.00 22.83
C ALA A 71 29.65 -11.21 22.56
N HIS A 72 30.37 -11.47 23.65
CA HIS A 72 31.42 -12.47 23.83
C HIS A 72 32.62 -12.54 22.86
N SER A 73 33.75 -12.05 23.37
CA SER A 73 35.09 -12.46 23.00
C SER A 73 35.36 -13.92 23.42
N ALA A 74 35.76 -14.75 22.46
CA ALA A 74 36.61 -15.93 22.63
C ALA A 74 37.26 -16.15 21.26
N GLY A 75 38.56 -15.95 21.08
CA GLY A 75 39.58 -16.94 21.42
C GLY A 75 40.11 -17.52 20.09
N GLY A 76 41.35 -17.19 19.73
CA GLY A 76 41.97 -17.64 18.49
C GLY A 76 42.40 -19.11 18.50
N ALA A 77 42.31 -19.78 17.34
CA ALA A 77 43.12 -20.93 16.92
C ALA A 77 42.94 -21.18 15.40
N PRO A 78 43.85 -21.92 14.72
CA PRO A 78 44.33 -21.59 13.38
C PRO A 78 43.55 -22.22 12.20
N PHE A 79 43.84 -21.68 11.02
CA PHE A 79 43.31 -22.04 9.70
C PHE A 79 43.50 -23.53 9.36
N GLY A 80 42.43 -24.31 9.51
CA GLY A 80 42.28 -25.62 8.88
C GLY A 80 41.61 -25.48 7.52
N GLN A 81 42.29 -25.93 6.46
CA GLN A 81 41.76 -26.06 5.11
C GLN A 81 40.41 -26.80 5.13
N ARG A 82 39.31 -26.10 4.86
CA ARG A 82 38.00 -26.72 4.62
C ARG A 82 37.70 -26.69 3.14
N SER A 83 37.66 -27.90 2.58
CA SER A 83 37.29 -28.23 1.21
C SER A 83 35.95 -27.56 0.84
N ILE A 84 35.99 -26.72 -0.18
CA ILE A 84 34.91 -25.80 -0.61
C ILE A 84 33.86 -26.54 -1.48
N LEU A 85 34.03 -27.84 -1.70
CA LEU A 85 33.20 -28.62 -2.63
C LEU A 85 31.70 -28.72 -2.29
N PRO A 86 31.22 -28.80 -1.03
CA PRO A 86 29.78 -28.94 -0.78
C PRO A 86 28.99 -27.63 -0.96
N TRP A 87 29.63 -26.45 -0.88
CA TRP A 87 28.96 -25.15 -1.06
C TRP A 87 28.71 -24.80 -2.52
N VAL A 88 29.51 -25.34 -3.45
CA VAL A 88 29.34 -25.11 -4.89
C VAL A 88 28.07 -25.79 -5.41
N VAL A 89 27.72 -26.97 -4.90
CA VAL A 89 26.49 -27.69 -5.29
C VAL A 89 25.25 -26.96 -4.78
N GLY A 90 25.27 -26.47 -3.52
CA GLY A 90 24.18 -25.67 -2.97
C GLY A 90 23.98 -24.34 -3.71
N GLY A 91 25.08 -23.64 -4.05
CA GLY A 91 25.03 -22.40 -4.83
C GLY A 91 24.52 -22.61 -6.26
N ALA A 92 24.94 -23.68 -6.94
CA ALA A 92 24.51 -23.99 -8.30
C ALA A 92 23.01 -24.35 -8.37
N ALA A 93 22.49 -25.10 -7.38
CA ALA A 93 21.07 -25.43 -7.31
C ALA A 93 20.19 -24.19 -7.08
N LEU A 94 20.62 -23.28 -6.20
CA LEU A 94 19.91 -22.03 -5.91
C LEU A 94 19.96 -21.07 -7.11
N LEU A 95 21.11 -21.00 -7.80
CA LEU A 95 21.25 -20.22 -9.05
C LEU A 95 20.35 -20.78 -10.16
N ALA A 96 20.30 -22.11 -10.32
CA ALA A 96 19.42 -22.76 -11.29
C ALA A 96 17.94 -22.51 -10.97
N LEU A 97 17.55 -22.54 -9.68
CA LEU A 97 16.19 -22.22 -9.24
C LEU A 97 15.84 -20.75 -9.54
N VAL A 98 16.75 -19.81 -9.27
CA VAL A 98 16.56 -18.38 -9.58
C VAL A 98 16.43 -18.16 -11.09
N ILE A 99 17.26 -18.81 -11.90
CA ILE A 99 17.16 -18.75 -13.37
C ILE A 99 15.82 -19.33 -13.85
N MET A 100 15.39 -20.45 -13.28
CA MET A 100 14.11 -21.08 -13.64
C MET A 100 12.90 -20.24 -13.22
N VAL A 101 12.95 -19.57 -12.07
CA VAL A 101 11.91 -18.62 -11.61
C VAL A 101 11.91 -17.35 -12.46
N ALA A 102 13.08 -16.86 -12.90
CA ALA A 102 13.18 -15.73 -13.82
C ALA A 102 12.61 -16.08 -15.21
N ALA A 103 12.87 -17.29 -15.71
CA ALA A 103 12.34 -17.76 -16.99
C ALA A 103 10.81 -17.94 -16.98
N GLN A 104 10.22 -18.40 -15.87
CA GLN A 104 8.76 -18.52 -15.72
C GLN A 104 8.04 -17.16 -15.67
N GLN A 105 8.68 -16.14 -15.10
CA GLN A 105 8.17 -14.76 -15.10
C GLN A 105 8.32 -14.08 -16.47
N GLY A 106 9.38 -14.42 -17.22
CA GLY A 106 9.60 -13.93 -18.58
C GLY A 106 8.60 -14.50 -19.60
N ALA A 107 8.21 -15.77 -19.47
CA ALA A 107 7.21 -16.40 -20.34
C ALA A 107 5.77 -15.88 -20.07
N SER A 108 5.51 -15.33 -18.88
CA SER A 108 4.24 -14.67 -18.53
C SER A 108 4.19 -13.19 -18.97
N SER A 109 5.28 -12.66 -19.56
CA SER A 109 5.35 -11.31 -20.10
C SER A 109 5.22 -11.29 -21.64
N ALA A 110 4.27 -12.04 -22.20
CA ALA A 110 3.75 -11.78 -23.54
C ALA A 110 2.64 -10.74 -23.45
N GLY A 111 3.05 -9.49 -23.21
CA GLY A 111 2.14 -8.35 -23.08
C GLY A 111 2.82 -7.00 -22.82
N ASN A 112 4.10 -6.84 -23.14
CA ASN A 112 4.71 -5.50 -23.16
C ASN A 112 4.28 -4.78 -24.44
N ALA A 113 3.13 -4.12 -24.38
CA ALA A 113 2.85 -2.99 -25.27
C ALA A 113 3.89 -1.89 -25.00
N PRO A 114 4.44 -1.21 -26.03
CA PRO A 114 5.33 -0.09 -25.80
C PRO A 114 4.55 1.02 -25.08
N THR A 115 5.02 1.39 -23.89
CA THR A 115 4.57 2.59 -23.18
C THR A 115 4.99 3.79 -24.00
N THR A 116 4.14 4.19 -24.93
CA THR A 116 4.19 5.52 -25.51
C THR A 116 3.98 6.48 -24.35
N ALA A 117 4.94 7.38 -24.13
CA ALA A 117 4.76 8.49 -23.22
C ALA A 117 3.51 9.26 -23.68
N LEU A 118 2.40 9.06 -22.97
CA LEU A 118 1.18 9.81 -23.22
C LEU A 118 1.51 11.28 -22.94
N PRO A 119 1.20 12.20 -23.87
CA PRO A 119 1.30 13.62 -23.58
C PRO A 119 0.42 13.91 -22.36
N LEU A 120 0.90 14.78 -21.48
CA LEU A 120 0.14 15.33 -20.36
C LEU A 120 -1.15 15.94 -20.94
N GLY A 121 -2.27 15.22 -20.83
CA GLY A 121 -3.53 15.54 -21.49
C GLY A 121 -4.31 14.35 -22.08
N ALA A 122 -3.72 13.17 -22.21
CA ALA A 122 -4.45 12.00 -22.67
C ALA A 122 -5.06 11.22 -21.49
N ALA A 123 -6.35 11.44 -21.24
CA ALA A 123 -7.16 10.58 -20.39
C ALA A 123 -7.12 9.12 -20.93
N PRO A 124 -7.13 8.10 -20.06
CA PRO A 124 -7.29 6.72 -20.50
C PRO A 124 -8.58 6.60 -21.33
N PRO A 125 -8.67 5.67 -22.29
CA PRO A 125 -9.90 5.45 -23.04
C PRO A 125 -10.98 5.00 -22.05
N MET A 126 -11.77 5.96 -21.59
CA MET A 126 -13.05 5.74 -20.95
C MET A 126 -13.88 5.04 -22.03
N GLY A 127 -14.10 3.73 -21.88
CA GLY A 127 -14.95 2.96 -22.79
C GLY A 127 -16.21 3.75 -23.08
N GLY A 128 -16.54 3.91 -24.37
CA GLY A 128 -17.48 4.89 -24.93
C GLY A 128 -18.96 4.70 -24.57
N GLY A 129 -19.28 4.43 -23.31
CA GLY A 129 -20.59 4.67 -22.74
C GLY A 129 -20.73 6.14 -22.36
N ARG A 130 -21.94 6.70 -22.49
CA ARG A 130 -22.26 7.96 -21.83
C ARG A 130 -21.92 7.83 -20.34
N ALA A 131 -21.19 8.82 -19.80
CA ALA A 131 -21.00 8.93 -18.36
C ALA A 131 -22.41 8.89 -17.72
N PRO A 132 -22.65 8.00 -16.74
CA PRO A 132 -23.96 7.91 -16.10
C PRO A 132 -24.39 9.27 -15.55
N ASP A 133 -25.66 9.64 -15.75
CA ASP A 133 -26.19 10.86 -15.16
C ASP A 133 -26.29 10.69 -13.64
N ILE A 134 -25.45 11.43 -12.91
CA ILE A 134 -25.36 11.43 -11.45
C ILE A 134 -26.28 12.45 -10.79
N SER A 135 -26.82 13.39 -11.58
CA SER A 135 -27.56 14.55 -11.06
C SER A 135 -28.95 14.18 -10.52
N SER A 136 -29.47 13.02 -10.93
CA SER A 136 -30.75 12.47 -10.50
C SER A 136 -30.64 11.41 -9.40
N MET A 137 -29.41 11.04 -8.97
CA MET A 137 -29.21 10.00 -7.96
C MET A 137 -29.14 10.56 -6.54
N SER A 138 -29.72 9.86 -5.58
CA SER A 138 -29.54 10.15 -4.16
C SER A 138 -28.07 9.97 -3.74
N PRO A 139 -27.61 10.63 -2.66
CA PRO A 139 -26.27 10.42 -2.13
C PRO A 139 -25.92 8.95 -1.87
N ARG A 140 -26.87 8.17 -1.34
CA ARG A 140 -26.69 6.74 -1.09
C ARG A 140 -26.48 5.95 -2.38
N GLU A 141 -27.34 6.12 -3.37
CA GLU A 141 -27.21 5.42 -4.66
C GLU A 141 -25.89 5.75 -5.37
N ARG A 142 -25.39 6.99 -5.23
CA ARG A 142 -24.07 7.35 -5.76
C ARG A 142 -22.94 6.60 -5.06
N ALA A 143 -23.01 6.46 -3.74
CA ALA A 143 -22.04 5.71 -2.95
C ALA A 143 -22.07 4.22 -3.31
N ASP A 144 -23.26 3.62 -3.38
CA ASP A 144 -23.45 2.20 -3.74
C ASP A 144 -22.88 1.89 -5.12
N ARG A 145 -23.19 2.70 -6.14
CA ARG A 145 -22.63 2.50 -7.49
C ARG A 145 -21.12 2.68 -7.55
N LEU A 146 -20.59 3.60 -6.77
CA LEU A 146 -19.14 3.80 -6.67
C LEU A 146 -18.48 2.59 -6.01
N PHE A 147 -19.13 2.03 -4.98
CA PHE A 147 -18.72 0.78 -4.35
C PHE A 147 -18.64 -0.38 -5.33
N ASP A 148 -19.73 -0.65 -6.04
CA ASP A 148 -19.79 -1.71 -7.05
C ASP A 148 -18.69 -1.57 -8.09
N ARG A 149 -18.41 -0.33 -8.52
CA ARG A 149 -17.38 -0.07 -9.52
C ARG A 149 -15.98 -0.38 -9.02
N VAL A 150 -15.65 0.03 -7.80
CA VAL A 150 -14.33 -0.23 -7.18
C VAL A 150 -14.17 -1.72 -6.90
N MET A 151 -15.17 -2.37 -6.32
CA MET A 151 -15.12 -3.81 -6.05
C MET A 151 -15.02 -4.64 -7.34
N SER A 152 -15.72 -4.25 -8.40
CA SER A 152 -15.60 -4.88 -9.72
C SER A 152 -14.18 -4.76 -10.29
N MET A 153 -13.51 -3.62 -10.13
CA MET A 153 -12.11 -3.46 -10.55
C MET A 153 -11.17 -4.36 -9.74
N SER A 154 -11.38 -4.42 -8.42
CA SER A 154 -10.62 -5.29 -7.53
C SER A 154 -10.76 -6.76 -7.92
N ALA A 155 -11.99 -7.22 -8.16
CA ALA A 155 -12.28 -8.59 -8.62
C ALA A 155 -11.65 -8.92 -9.98
N GLN A 156 -11.45 -7.92 -10.85
CA GLN A 156 -10.74 -8.07 -12.13
C GLN A 156 -9.21 -8.08 -12.00
N GLY A 157 -8.66 -8.07 -10.78
CA GLY A 157 -7.22 -8.01 -10.53
C GLY A 157 -6.60 -6.63 -10.74
N LYS A 158 -7.41 -5.57 -10.92
CA LYS A 158 -6.94 -4.19 -11.11
C LYS A 158 -6.79 -3.48 -9.78
N ALA A 159 -6.04 -4.08 -8.86
CA ALA A 159 -5.91 -3.62 -7.48
C ALA A 159 -5.42 -2.17 -7.37
N ASP A 160 -4.39 -1.79 -8.14
CA ASP A 160 -3.85 -0.42 -8.13
C ASP A 160 -4.90 0.62 -8.57
N SER A 161 -5.69 0.30 -9.58
CA SER A 161 -6.79 1.18 -10.02
C SER A 161 -7.88 1.24 -8.96
N ALA A 162 -8.25 0.11 -8.37
CA ALA A 162 -9.28 0.06 -7.34
C ALA A 162 -8.87 0.88 -6.11
N ALA A 163 -7.63 0.79 -5.64
CA ALA A 163 -7.09 1.60 -4.55
C ALA A 163 -7.12 3.10 -4.88
N PHE A 164 -6.68 3.48 -6.09
CA PHE A 164 -6.72 4.88 -6.55
C PHE A 164 -8.16 5.45 -6.52
N PHE A 165 -9.13 4.69 -7.04
CA PHE A 165 -10.53 5.13 -7.02
C PHE A 165 -11.15 5.09 -5.61
N ALA A 166 -10.71 4.16 -4.75
CA ALA A 166 -11.14 4.09 -3.36
C ALA A 166 -10.76 5.36 -2.58
N GLN A 167 -9.56 5.91 -2.80
CA GLN A 167 -9.12 7.18 -2.19
C GLN A 167 -10.07 8.33 -2.50
N MET A 168 -10.55 8.42 -3.74
CA MET A 168 -11.55 9.44 -4.12
C MET A 168 -12.95 9.11 -3.59
N ALA A 169 -13.27 7.82 -3.46
CA ALA A 169 -14.58 7.36 -3.03
C ALA A 169 -14.88 7.58 -1.55
N VAL A 170 -13.86 7.58 -0.68
CA VAL A 170 -13.98 7.84 0.77
C VAL A 170 -14.82 9.10 1.03
N GLY A 171 -14.54 10.20 0.33
CA GLY A 171 -15.27 11.47 0.50
C GLY A 171 -16.74 11.42 0.08
N ALA A 172 -17.16 10.46 -0.76
CA ALA A 172 -18.57 10.33 -1.15
C ALA A 172 -19.46 9.95 0.04
N TYR A 173 -18.94 9.12 0.95
CA TYR A 173 -19.66 8.63 2.13
C TYR A 173 -19.92 9.72 3.18
N GLU A 174 -19.07 10.76 3.23
CA GLU A 174 -19.27 11.90 4.14
C GLU A 174 -20.57 12.66 3.85
N SER A 175 -21.08 12.57 2.63
CA SER A 175 -22.30 13.25 2.16
C SER A 175 -23.58 12.41 2.21
N VAL A 176 -23.49 11.12 2.59
CA VAL A 176 -24.63 10.18 2.53
C VAL A 176 -25.62 10.38 3.68
N GLY A 177 -25.20 11.05 4.77
CA GLY A 177 -26.01 11.22 5.98
C GLY A 177 -25.72 10.13 7.02
N PRO A 178 -26.67 9.79 7.91
CA PRO A 178 -26.48 8.72 8.88
C PRO A 178 -26.12 7.40 8.18
N LEU A 179 -25.00 6.79 8.60
CA LEU A 179 -24.53 5.53 8.04
C LEU A 179 -25.12 4.36 8.84
N ASP A 180 -25.90 3.53 8.15
CA ASP A 180 -26.29 2.20 8.62
C ASP A 180 -25.10 1.21 8.57
N LEU A 181 -25.28 -0.01 9.08
CA LEU A 181 -24.20 -1.01 9.19
C LEU A 181 -23.60 -1.39 7.83
N ASP A 182 -24.45 -1.42 6.81
CA ASP A 182 -24.14 -1.67 5.42
C ASP A 182 -23.22 -0.58 4.83
N LEU A 183 -23.64 0.69 4.89
CA LEU A 183 -22.81 1.81 4.43
C LEU A 183 -21.51 1.97 5.22
N ARG A 184 -21.51 1.62 6.51
CA ARG A 184 -20.29 1.60 7.31
C ARG A 184 -19.30 0.57 6.79
N TYR A 185 -19.78 -0.60 6.40
CA TYR A 185 -18.93 -1.63 5.81
C TYR A 185 -18.33 -1.14 4.49
N ASP A 186 -19.15 -0.57 3.62
CA ASP A 186 -18.71 -0.06 2.32
C ASP A 186 -17.70 1.07 2.47
N TYR A 187 -17.97 2.00 3.38
CA TYR A 187 -17.06 3.09 3.70
C TYR A 187 -15.73 2.57 4.26
N GLY A 188 -15.78 1.62 5.19
CA GLY A 188 -14.59 1.02 5.78
C GLY A 188 -13.76 0.23 4.77
N ARG A 189 -14.40 -0.48 3.84
CA ARG A 189 -13.73 -1.23 2.78
C ARG A 189 -13.04 -0.28 1.78
N MET A 190 -13.67 0.85 1.45
CA MET A 190 -13.03 1.91 0.66
C MET A 190 -11.81 2.50 1.37
N ALA A 191 -11.95 2.82 2.66
CA ALA A 191 -10.85 3.32 3.47
C ALA A 191 -9.69 2.31 3.54
N GLU A 192 -9.98 1.02 3.71
CA GLU A 192 -8.98 -0.05 3.72
C GLU A 192 -8.21 -0.12 2.40
N MET A 193 -8.91 -0.12 1.26
CA MET A 193 -8.29 -0.12 -0.06
C MET A 193 -7.52 1.17 -0.37
N ALA A 194 -7.95 2.29 0.21
CA ALA A 194 -7.26 3.58 0.13
C ALA A 194 -5.99 3.65 1.00
N GLY A 195 -5.80 2.69 1.91
CA GLY A 195 -4.72 2.65 2.89
C GLY A 195 -5.01 3.41 4.19
N ASP A 196 -6.20 3.97 4.36
CA ASP A 196 -6.64 4.61 5.60
C ASP A 196 -7.18 3.56 6.60
N LEU A 197 -6.23 2.79 7.14
CA LEU A 197 -6.52 1.73 8.10
C LEU A 197 -7.16 2.24 9.42
N PRO A 198 -6.82 3.43 9.95
CA PRO A 198 -7.54 4.00 11.09
C PRO A 198 -9.03 4.23 10.81
N LEU A 199 -9.38 4.83 9.67
CA LEU A 199 -10.77 5.05 9.30
C LEU A 199 -11.52 3.72 9.08
N ALA A 200 -10.89 2.78 8.38
CA ALA A 200 -11.45 1.44 8.19
C ALA A 200 -11.72 0.72 9.52
N GLN A 201 -10.77 0.79 10.47
CA GLN A 201 -10.94 0.25 11.82
C GLN A 201 -12.13 0.91 12.54
N ALA A 202 -12.24 2.24 12.47
CA ALA A 202 -13.32 2.96 13.14
C ALA A 202 -14.71 2.56 12.64
N GLN A 203 -14.85 2.25 11.34
CA GLN A 203 -16.10 1.71 10.81
C GLN A 203 -16.37 0.28 11.30
N ALA A 204 -15.35 -0.60 11.30
CA ALA A 204 -15.48 -1.94 11.85
C ALA A 204 -15.90 -1.92 13.32
N ASP A 205 -15.26 -1.08 14.13
CA ASP A 205 -15.56 -0.91 15.56
C ASP A 205 -16.98 -0.39 15.78
N SER A 206 -17.46 0.50 14.92
CA SER A 206 -18.82 1.02 15.01
C SER A 206 -19.86 -0.06 14.69
N ILE A 207 -19.61 -0.89 13.67
CA ILE A 207 -20.46 -2.03 13.35
C ILE A 207 -20.49 -3.02 14.51
N LEU A 208 -19.32 -3.37 15.05
CA LEU A 208 -19.18 -4.36 16.12
C LEU A 208 -19.68 -3.86 17.49
N ARG A 209 -19.79 -2.54 17.68
CA ARG A 209 -20.42 -1.96 18.86
C ARG A 209 -21.93 -2.15 18.85
N GLU A 210 -22.54 -2.08 17.66
CA GLU A 210 -23.98 -2.27 17.48
C GLU A 210 -24.37 -3.75 17.47
N ASN A 211 -23.61 -4.57 16.73
CA ASN A 211 -23.75 -6.02 16.74
C ASN A 211 -22.35 -6.69 16.83
N PRO A 212 -21.97 -7.21 18.01
CA PRO A 212 -20.66 -7.84 18.21
C PRO A 212 -20.36 -9.03 17.29
N ASP A 213 -21.37 -9.71 16.78
CA ASP A 213 -21.20 -10.87 15.91
C ASP A 213 -21.47 -10.56 14.43
N HIS A 214 -21.67 -9.28 14.08
CA HIS A 214 -21.96 -8.87 12.70
C HIS A 214 -20.85 -9.29 11.74
N LEU A 215 -21.20 -10.11 10.74
CA LEU A 215 -20.21 -10.73 9.85
C LEU A 215 -19.36 -9.69 9.12
N LEU A 216 -19.99 -8.64 8.59
CA LEU A 216 -19.30 -7.59 7.85
C LEU A 216 -18.32 -6.79 8.73
N GLY A 217 -18.69 -6.52 10.00
CA GLY A 217 -17.79 -5.85 10.95
C GLY A 217 -16.58 -6.72 11.30
N LEU A 218 -16.80 -8.01 11.53
CA LEU A 218 -15.73 -8.98 11.80
C LEU A 218 -14.79 -9.14 10.60
N ILE A 219 -15.34 -9.23 9.38
CA ILE A 219 -14.56 -9.35 8.15
C ILE A 219 -13.73 -8.09 7.92
N LEU A 220 -14.31 -6.90 8.07
CA LEU A 220 -13.57 -5.64 7.95
C LEU A 220 -12.44 -5.53 8.98
N ALA A 221 -12.70 -5.87 10.25
CA ALA A 221 -11.67 -5.90 11.28
C ALA A 221 -10.53 -6.90 10.97
N ALA A 222 -10.87 -8.07 10.43
CA ALA A 222 -9.88 -9.06 9.98
C ALA A 222 -8.99 -8.50 8.87
N ARG A 223 -9.58 -7.82 7.87
CA ARG A 223 -8.82 -7.22 6.76
C ARG A 223 -7.90 -6.10 7.23
N VAL A 224 -8.38 -5.24 8.13
CA VAL A 224 -7.54 -4.19 8.72
C VAL A 224 -6.39 -4.79 9.51
N ALA A 225 -6.62 -5.88 10.26
CA ALA A 225 -5.55 -6.60 10.94
C ALA A 225 -4.53 -7.20 9.95
N GLN A 226 -4.97 -7.81 8.85
CA GLN A 226 -4.10 -8.31 7.78
C GLN A 226 -3.26 -7.19 7.14
N ALA A 227 -3.88 -6.04 6.85
CA ALA A 227 -3.19 -4.87 6.30
C ALA A 227 -2.13 -4.30 7.26
N LYS A 228 -2.31 -4.50 8.57
CA LYS A 228 -1.33 -4.17 9.63
C LYS A 228 -0.30 -5.28 9.87
N SER A 229 -0.38 -6.40 9.14
CA SER A 229 0.41 -7.62 9.37
C SER A 229 0.23 -8.23 10.77
N ASP A 230 -0.93 -8.01 11.40
CA ASP A 230 -1.33 -8.66 12.67
C ASP A 230 -2.15 -9.92 12.36
N GLU A 231 -1.45 -10.98 11.96
CA GLU A 231 -2.06 -12.27 11.61
C GLU A 231 -2.80 -12.92 12.77
N ALA A 232 -2.36 -12.65 14.01
CA ALA A 232 -3.00 -13.17 15.19
C ALA A 232 -4.38 -12.51 15.39
N ALA A 233 -4.48 -11.19 15.24
CA ALA A 233 -5.77 -10.50 15.29
C ALA A 233 -6.67 -10.90 14.11
N ALA A 234 -6.12 -10.97 12.91
CA ALA A 234 -6.86 -11.41 11.73
C ALA A 234 -7.50 -12.78 11.93
N SER A 235 -6.72 -13.76 12.40
CA SER A 235 -7.18 -15.11 12.70
C SER A 235 -8.26 -15.14 13.78
N ARG A 236 -8.13 -14.30 14.83
CA ARG A 236 -9.16 -14.20 15.89
C ARG A 236 -10.49 -13.69 15.35
N TYR A 237 -10.48 -12.67 14.47
CA TYR A 237 -11.70 -12.15 13.85
C TYR A 237 -12.32 -13.15 12.87
N LEU A 238 -11.52 -13.80 12.02
CA LEU A 238 -12.02 -14.84 11.10
C LEU A 238 -12.62 -16.03 11.86
N ALA A 239 -12.02 -16.46 12.97
CA ALA A 239 -12.60 -17.49 13.81
C ALA A 239 -13.96 -17.07 14.41
N ARG A 240 -14.18 -15.78 14.67
CA ARG A 240 -15.48 -15.25 15.09
C ARG A 240 -16.49 -15.27 13.94
N VAL A 241 -16.07 -14.95 12.71
CA VAL A 241 -16.93 -15.05 11.52
C VAL A 241 -17.50 -16.46 11.42
N VAL A 242 -16.67 -17.50 11.50
CA VAL A 242 -17.11 -18.91 11.42
C VAL A 242 -18.07 -19.28 12.55
N ARG A 243 -17.84 -18.80 13.78
CA ARG A 243 -18.75 -19.06 14.91
C ARG A 243 -20.11 -18.38 14.75
N ALA A 244 -20.12 -17.16 14.20
CA ALA A 244 -21.32 -16.36 14.02
C ALA A 244 -22.10 -16.72 12.75
N GLU A 245 -21.42 -17.27 11.73
CA GLU A 245 -21.92 -17.50 10.36
C GLU A 245 -23.35 -18.01 10.32
N LYS A 246 -23.62 -19.17 10.91
CA LYS A 246 -24.93 -19.81 10.84
C LYS A 246 -26.03 -18.94 11.47
N THR A 247 -25.76 -18.34 12.62
CA THR A 247 -26.73 -17.54 13.38
C THR A 247 -27.00 -16.21 12.69
N GLU A 248 -25.96 -15.55 12.19
CA GLU A 248 -26.09 -14.27 11.49
C GLU A 248 -26.73 -14.43 10.11
N LEU A 249 -26.33 -15.43 9.33
CA LEU A 249 -26.92 -15.67 8.00
C LEU A 249 -28.40 -16.08 8.09
N ALA A 250 -28.81 -16.74 9.18
CA ALA A 250 -30.23 -17.06 9.40
C ALA A 250 -31.12 -15.81 9.52
N LYS A 251 -30.55 -14.64 9.88
CA LYS A 251 -31.29 -13.37 9.96
C LYS A 251 -31.67 -12.81 8.59
N SER A 252 -31.06 -13.29 7.51
CA SER A 252 -31.39 -12.89 6.12
C SER A 252 -31.36 -11.37 5.91
N LEU A 253 -30.36 -10.68 6.47
CA LEU A 253 -30.20 -9.23 6.31
C LEU A 253 -29.79 -8.89 4.86
N ASP A 254 -30.32 -7.80 4.32
CA ASP A 254 -30.10 -7.39 2.93
C ASP A 254 -28.62 -7.13 2.63
N GLU A 255 -27.88 -6.57 3.60
CA GLU A 255 -26.45 -6.34 3.50
C GLU A 255 -25.65 -7.64 3.43
N TYR A 256 -26.09 -8.72 4.08
CA TYR A 256 -25.43 -10.02 3.95
C TYR A 256 -25.65 -10.63 2.56
N VAL A 257 -26.81 -10.39 1.95
CA VAL A 257 -27.08 -10.80 0.57
C VAL A 257 -26.20 -10.02 -0.40
N ARG A 258 -26.12 -8.70 -0.25
CA ARG A 258 -25.30 -7.84 -1.11
C ARG A 258 -23.81 -8.19 -1.03
N HIS A 259 -23.32 -8.44 0.17
CA HIS A 259 -21.90 -8.72 0.45
C HIS A 259 -21.58 -10.21 0.53
N LYS A 260 -22.43 -11.06 -0.06
CA LYS A 260 -22.28 -12.52 -0.02
C LYS A 260 -20.89 -12.98 -0.48
N ASN A 261 -20.36 -12.40 -1.55
CA ASN A 261 -19.05 -12.77 -2.08
C ASN A 261 -17.92 -12.50 -1.07
N ASP A 262 -17.99 -11.39 -0.33
CA ASP A 262 -17.01 -11.06 0.70
C ASP A 262 -17.11 -12.00 1.91
N ILE A 263 -18.33 -12.36 2.30
CA ILE A 263 -18.60 -13.33 3.37
C ILE A 263 -18.05 -14.71 2.99
N ASP A 264 -18.40 -15.20 1.80
CA ASP A 264 -17.95 -16.49 1.29
C ASP A 264 -16.42 -16.54 1.18
N ALA A 265 -15.79 -15.46 0.69
CA ALA A 265 -14.34 -15.34 0.61
C ALA A 265 -13.68 -15.39 1.98
N ALA A 266 -14.22 -14.67 2.98
CA ALA A 266 -13.68 -14.67 4.33
C ALA A 266 -13.79 -16.06 4.99
N ILE A 267 -14.91 -16.76 4.80
CA ILE A 267 -15.08 -18.13 5.31
C ILE A 267 -14.10 -19.09 4.63
N ALA A 268 -13.88 -18.95 3.31
CA ALA A 268 -12.94 -19.79 2.58
C ALA A 268 -11.50 -19.66 3.08
N LEU A 269 -11.09 -18.49 3.60
CA LEU A 269 -9.76 -18.28 4.20
C LEU A 269 -9.53 -19.12 5.45
N THR A 270 -10.59 -19.53 6.17
CA THR A 270 -10.48 -20.32 7.41
C THR A 270 -10.37 -21.82 7.19
N LYS A 271 -10.61 -22.28 5.96
CA LYS A 271 -10.63 -23.70 5.60
C LYS A 271 -9.29 -24.19 5.01
N LYS A 272 -8.32 -23.29 4.85
CA LYS A 272 -6.97 -23.57 4.35
C LYS A 272 -6.02 -23.81 5.51
#